data_AF-A0A1N6GTX8-F1
#
_entry.id   AF-A0A1N6GTX8-F1
#
_cell.length_a   1.000
_cell.length_b   1.000
_cell.length_c   1.000
_cell.angle_alpha   90.00
_cell.angle_beta   90.00
_cell.angle_gamma   90.00
#
_symmetry.space_group_name_H-M   'P 1'
#
loop_
_entity.id
_entity.type
_entity.pdbx_description
1 polymer ?
#
loop_
_entity_poly.entity_id
_entity_poly.type
_entity_poly.pdbx_seq_one_letter_code
_entity_poly.pdbx_strand_id
1 'polypeptide(L)'
;MNAYDWDIGLERKFCPPEAPLALNDGATIEGYASLFGAIDHGGDIVQAGAYASCLTRMLAEGRRVKMLWQHDPGEPIGIWDEVREDGKGLYVKGRLLTDVARAREAAALIAAGAIDGLSIGYRTKRAERDASGRRLLSELELWEVSLVTFPMLADARVGGKAEEPAEALMRDLAEAFAGARHILAEG
;
A
#
# COMPACT_ATOMS: atom_id res chain seq x y z
N MET A 1 -26.43 4.11 -9.11
CA MET A 1 -25.67 4.78 -10.19
C MET A 1 -24.21 4.49 -9.88
N ASN A 2 -23.57 3.59 -10.63
CA ASN A 2 -22.29 3.01 -10.22
C ASN A 2 -21.15 3.99 -10.55
N ALA A 3 -20.49 4.51 -9.51
CA ALA A 3 -19.36 5.41 -9.64
C ALA A 3 -18.13 4.59 -10.05
N TYR A 4 -17.64 4.85 -11.25
CA TYR A 4 -16.31 4.48 -11.77
C TYR A 4 -15.63 3.26 -11.13
N ASP A 5 -15.83 2.10 -11.74
CA ASP A 5 -15.00 0.92 -11.51
C ASP A 5 -13.62 1.16 -12.17
N TRP A 6 -12.68 1.69 -11.40
CA TRP A 6 -11.30 1.94 -11.84
C TRP A 6 -10.47 0.64 -11.77
N ASP A 7 -10.85 -0.38 -12.54
CA ASP A 7 -9.96 -1.53 -12.75
C ASP A 7 -8.81 -1.14 -13.69
N ILE A 8 -7.74 -0.62 -13.08
CA ILE A 8 -6.52 -0.19 -13.76
C ILE A 8 -5.58 -1.37 -14.11
N GLY A 9 -5.99 -2.61 -13.84
CA GLY A 9 -5.23 -3.82 -14.18
C GLY A 9 -3.83 -3.87 -13.57
N LEU A 10 -3.65 -3.27 -12.39
CA LEU A 10 -2.41 -3.33 -11.61
C LEU A 10 -2.46 -4.52 -10.66
N GLU A 11 -1.33 -5.22 -10.57
CA GLU A 11 -1.07 -6.19 -9.52
C GLU A 11 -0.75 -5.45 -8.22
N ARG A 12 -1.17 -6.01 -7.09
CA ARG A 12 -0.94 -5.44 -5.75
C ARG A 12 -0.10 -6.41 -4.94
N LYS A 13 0.93 -5.89 -4.27
CA LYS A 13 1.74 -6.68 -3.33
C LYS A 13 1.80 -5.97 -2.00
N PHE A 14 1.57 -6.73 -0.94
CA PHE A 14 1.78 -6.29 0.42
C PHE A 14 2.96 -7.03 1.03
N CYS A 15 3.77 -6.32 1.78
CA CYS A 15 4.78 -6.90 2.64
C CYS A 15 4.58 -6.39 4.07
N PRO A 16 4.47 -7.27 5.09
CA PRO A 16 4.33 -6.85 6.48
C PRO A 16 5.44 -5.84 6.82
N PRO A 17 5.10 -4.67 7.36
CA PRO A 17 6.11 -3.73 7.78
C PRO A 17 6.86 -4.35 8.96
N GLU A 18 8.19 -4.32 8.94
CA GLU A 18 9.01 -4.84 10.05
C GLU A 18 8.89 -4.00 11.33
N ALA A 19 8.36 -2.78 11.21
CA ALA A 19 8.02 -1.88 12.31
C ALA A 19 6.78 -1.06 11.94
N PRO A 20 5.95 -0.63 12.91
CA PRO A 20 4.78 0.19 12.62
C PRO A 20 5.15 1.44 11.82
N LEU A 21 4.30 1.83 10.86
CA LEU A 21 4.42 3.13 10.19
C LEU A 21 4.40 4.23 11.26
N ALA A 22 5.46 5.03 11.31
CA ALA A 22 5.57 6.16 12.22
C ALA A 22 5.24 7.47 11.50
N LEU A 23 4.44 8.31 12.15
CA LEU A 23 4.24 9.70 11.76
C LEU A 23 5.29 10.58 12.45
N ASN A 24 6.19 11.16 11.67
CA ASN A 24 7.18 12.13 12.14
C ASN A 24 6.78 13.56 11.75
N ASP A 25 7.14 14.55 12.57
CA ASP A 25 7.00 15.99 12.29
C ASP A 25 5.70 16.41 11.57
N GLY A 26 4.56 15.91 12.06
CA GLY A 26 3.23 16.41 11.68
C GLY A 26 2.60 15.83 10.41
N ALA A 27 3.28 15.02 9.60
CA ALA A 27 2.68 14.30 8.45
C ALA A 27 3.65 13.33 7.70
N THR A 28 4.91 13.21 8.12
CA THR A 28 5.91 12.41 7.40
C THR A 28 5.72 10.92 7.70
N ILE A 29 5.74 10.11 6.65
CA ILE A 29 5.69 8.66 6.73
C ILE A 29 6.87 8.05 5.98
N GLU A 30 7.44 6.97 6.51
CA GLU A 30 8.51 6.21 5.86
C GLU A 30 8.45 4.73 6.23
N GLY A 31 8.96 3.89 5.33
CA GLY A 31 8.96 2.45 5.54
C GLY A 31 9.33 1.65 4.29
N TYR A 32 9.32 0.33 4.43
CA TYR A 32 9.53 -0.58 3.31
C TYR A 32 8.17 -1.01 2.75
N ALA A 33 7.89 -0.66 1.51
CA ALA A 33 6.65 -1.04 0.82
C ALA A 33 6.72 -2.45 0.20
N SER A 34 7.93 -2.97 0.01
CA SER A 34 8.20 -4.31 -0.53
C SER A 34 9.56 -4.78 -0.03
N LEU A 35 9.67 -6.04 0.40
CA LEU A 35 10.94 -6.66 0.80
C LEU A 35 11.38 -7.67 -0.26
N PHE A 36 12.68 -7.67 -0.56
CA PHE A 36 13.25 -8.63 -1.50
C PHE A 36 13.36 -10.02 -0.87
N GLY A 37 13.11 -11.05 -1.67
CA GLY A 37 13.15 -12.45 -1.19
C GLY A 37 11.98 -12.86 -0.29
N ALA A 38 11.16 -11.92 0.16
CA ALA A 38 9.95 -12.20 0.93
C ALA A 38 8.80 -12.66 0.03
N ILE A 39 8.20 -13.79 0.41
CA ILE A 39 6.98 -14.31 -0.21
C ILE A 39 5.81 -13.44 0.26
N ASP A 40 5.03 -12.90 -0.67
CA ASP A 40 3.77 -12.23 -0.31
C ASP A 40 2.59 -13.22 -0.19
N HIS A 41 1.43 -12.69 0.17
CA HIS A 41 0.18 -13.44 0.28
C HIS A 41 -0.27 -14.09 -1.04
N GLY A 42 0.20 -13.61 -2.20
CA GLY A 42 -0.05 -14.19 -3.51
C GLY A 42 0.95 -15.28 -3.92
N GLY A 43 2.02 -15.49 -3.14
CA GLY A 43 3.08 -16.44 -3.43
C GLY A 43 4.20 -15.89 -4.31
N ASP A 44 4.18 -14.58 -4.61
CA ASP A 44 5.18 -13.91 -5.44
C ASP A 44 6.37 -13.44 -4.59
N ILE A 45 7.57 -13.50 -5.18
CA ILE A 45 8.81 -13.03 -4.56
C ILE A 45 9.39 -11.93 -5.45
N VAL A 46 9.62 -10.73 -4.88
CA VAL A 46 10.32 -9.66 -5.60
C VAL A 46 11.82 -9.87 -5.48
N GLN A 47 12.53 -9.84 -6.60
CA GLN A 47 13.98 -9.93 -6.63
C GLN A 47 14.63 -8.55 -6.53
N ALA A 48 15.85 -8.50 -6.01
CA ALA A 48 16.62 -7.27 -5.96
C ALA A 48 16.84 -6.70 -7.37
N GLY A 49 16.65 -5.39 -7.52
CA GLY A 49 16.75 -4.69 -8.81
C GLY A 49 15.47 -4.70 -9.65
N ALA A 50 14.37 -5.30 -9.15
CA ALA A 50 13.12 -5.36 -9.88
C ALA A 50 12.51 -3.98 -10.22
N TYR A 51 12.80 -2.95 -9.43
CA TYR A 51 12.32 -1.57 -9.63
C TYR A 51 13.37 -0.66 -10.30
N ALA A 52 14.64 -1.06 -10.40
CA ALA A 52 15.73 -0.20 -10.87
C ALA A 52 15.45 0.47 -12.22
N SER A 53 14.96 -0.32 -13.18
CA SER A 53 14.62 0.16 -14.54
C SER A 53 13.47 1.17 -14.51
N CYS A 54 12.37 0.86 -13.79
CA CYS A 54 11.21 1.75 -13.77
C CYS A 54 11.49 3.05 -13.00
N LEU A 55 12.23 3.00 -11.89
CA LEU A 55 12.59 4.18 -11.11
C LEU A 55 13.50 5.12 -11.91
N THR A 56 14.51 4.57 -12.60
CA THR A 56 15.40 5.34 -13.48
C THR A 56 14.60 6.06 -14.58
N ARG A 57 13.68 5.33 -15.22
CA ARG A 57 12.83 5.88 -16.28
C ARG A 57 11.86 6.93 -15.77
N MET A 58 11.22 6.71 -14.63
CA MET A 58 10.34 7.71 -13.99
C MET A 58 11.08 9.01 -13.70
N LEU A 59 12.32 8.93 -13.20
CA LEU A 59 13.14 10.09 -12.94
C LEU A 59 13.43 10.88 -14.23
N ALA A 60 13.83 10.18 -15.30
CA ALA A 60 14.08 10.79 -16.62
C ALA A 60 12.83 11.43 -17.24
N GLU A 61 11.66 10.82 -17.05
CA GLU A 61 10.37 11.31 -17.55
C GLU A 61 9.73 12.39 -16.65
N GLY A 62 10.35 12.73 -15.52
CA GLY A 62 9.76 13.66 -14.54
C GLY A 62 8.51 13.10 -13.83
N ARG A 63 8.25 11.79 -13.95
CA ARG A 63 7.14 11.10 -13.28
C ARG A 63 7.51 10.76 -11.84
N ARG A 64 6.49 10.46 -11.04
CA ARG A 64 6.61 10.07 -9.63
C ARG A 64 5.63 8.95 -9.33
N VAL A 65 6.04 8.07 -8.42
CA VAL A 65 5.16 7.09 -7.78
C VAL A 65 4.07 7.82 -7.00
N LYS A 66 2.82 7.36 -7.11
CA LYS A 66 1.69 8.00 -6.44
C LYS A 66 1.54 7.51 -5.00
N MET A 67 1.12 8.40 -4.11
CA MET A 67 0.74 8.06 -2.74
C MET A 67 -0.79 8.06 -2.66
N LEU A 68 -1.38 6.88 -2.62
CA LEU A 68 -2.82 6.71 -2.66
C LEU A 68 -3.37 6.15 -1.34
N TRP A 69 -4.66 6.32 -1.15
CA TRP A 69 -5.41 5.62 -0.12
C TRP A 69 -5.98 4.32 -0.70
N GLN A 70 -5.69 3.18 -0.07
CA GLN A 70 -6.37 1.91 -0.38
C GLN A 70 -6.39 1.53 -1.87
N HIS A 71 -5.32 1.86 -2.62
CA HIS A 71 -5.21 1.66 -4.07
C HIS A 71 -6.23 2.44 -4.91
N ASP A 72 -6.94 3.42 -4.34
CA ASP A 72 -7.92 4.23 -5.06
C ASP A 72 -7.22 5.38 -5.82
N PRO A 73 -7.21 5.36 -7.17
CA PRO A 73 -6.60 6.44 -7.96
C PRO A 73 -7.33 7.78 -7.82
N GLY A 74 -8.57 7.78 -7.31
CA GLY A 74 -9.35 8.98 -6.98
C GLY A 74 -8.98 9.60 -5.63
N GLU A 75 -8.23 8.90 -4.78
CA GLU A 75 -7.84 9.38 -3.45
C GLU A 75 -6.31 9.49 -3.28
N PRO A 76 -5.65 10.44 -3.99
CA PRO A 76 -4.27 10.80 -3.68
C PRO A 76 -4.21 11.56 -2.36
N ILE A 77 -3.37 11.07 -1.44
CA ILE A 77 -3.31 11.57 -0.05
C ILE A 77 -1.98 12.22 0.31
N GLY A 78 -0.99 12.16 -0.58
CA GLY A 78 0.30 12.77 -0.30
C GLY A 78 1.29 12.69 -1.44
N ILE A 79 2.56 12.89 -1.11
CA ILE A 79 3.67 12.76 -2.05
C ILE A 79 4.79 11.94 -1.44
N TRP A 80 5.40 11.08 -2.27
CA TRP A 80 6.66 10.41 -1.94
C TRP A 80 7.82 11.33 -2.30
N ASP A 81 8.60 11.72 -1.30
CA ASP A 81 9.80 12.54 -1.44
C ASP A 81 11.01 11.67 -1.84
N GLU A 82 11.05 10.43 -1.35
CA GLU A 82 12.07 9.43 -1.66
C GLU A 82 11.41 8.09 -1.99
N VAL A 83 11.82 7.48 -3.10
CA VAL A 83 11.49 6.10 -3.45
C VAL A 83 12.75 5.47 -4.02
N ARG A 84 13.30 4.47 -3.33
CA ARG A 84 14.55 3.83 -3.74
C ARG A 84 14.57 2.35 -3.40
N GLU A 85 15.38 1.61 -4.15
CA GLU A 85 15.79 0.28 -3.77
C GLU A 85 17.03 0.34 -2.88
N ASP A 86 17.15 -0.59 -1.93
CA ASP A 86 18.39 -0.92 -1.25
C ASP A 86 18.57 -2.44 -1.11
N GLY A 87 19.53 -2.89 -0.30
CA GLY A 87 19.78 -4.32 -0.09
C GLY A 87 18.61 -5.08 0.54
N LYS A 88 17.62 -4.39 1.11
CA LYS A 88 16.48 -4.98 1.80
C LYS A 88 15.22 -4.98 0.94
N GLY A 89 14.94 -3.89 0.22
CA GLY A 89 13.71 -3.78 -0.56
C GLY A 89 13.45 -2.41 -1.16
N LEU A 90 12.17 -2.11 -1.39
CA LEU A 90 11.70 -0.79 -1.82
C LEU A 90 11.40 0.08 -0.60
N TYR A 91 12.29 1.01 -0.33
CA TYR A 91 12.14 2.03 0.69
C TYR A 91 11.38 3.24 0.14
N VAL A 92 10.45 3.77 0.93
CA VAL A 92 9.72 4.99 0.63
C VAL A 92 9.75 5.95 1.83
N LYS A 93 9.82 7.24 1.54
CA LYS A 93 9.64 8.33 2.50
C LYS A 93 8.85 9.45 1.85
N GLY A 94 7.88 10.00 2.55
CA GLY A 94 7.00 11.02 2.01
C GLY A 94 6.21 11.74 3.07
N ARG A 95 5.25 12.54 2.63
CA ARG A 95 4.39 13.35 3.49
C ARG A 95 2.95 13.33 3.03
N LEU A 96 2.06 13.19 4.00
CA LEU A 96 0.62 13.37 3.80
C LEU A 96 0.33 14.86 3.54
N LEU A 97 -0.54 15.14 2.57
CA LEU A 97 -0.97 16.50 2.26
C LEU A 97 -2.19 16.84 3.12
N THR A 98 -1.99 17.28 4.35
CA THR A 98 -3.05 17.50 5.36
C THR A 98 -4.10 18.54 5.00
N ASP A 99 -3.95 19.28 3.90
CA ASP A 99 -5.04 20.10 3.34
C ASP A 99 -6.12 19.24 2.67
N VAL A 100 -5.78 18.03 2.23
CA VAL A 100 -6.70 17.02 1.70
C VAL A 100 -7.41 16.31 2.87
N ALA A 101 -8.75 16.26 2.83
CA ALA A 101 -9.55 15.66 3.90
C ALA A 101 -9.15 14.20 4.19
N ARG A 102 -9.05 13.36 3.15
CA ARG A 102 -8.63 11.97 3.29
C ARG A 102 -7.22 11.83 3.89
N ALA A 103 -6.31 12.74 3.58
CA ALA A 103 -4.96 12.71 4.14
C ALA A 103 -4.95 12.99 5.65
N ARG A 104 -5.82 13.90 6.13
CA ARG A 104 -5.98 14.13 7.58
C ARG A 104 -6.55 12.91 8.29
N GLU A 105 -7.56 12.28 7.69
CA GLU A 105 -8.13 11.05 8.23
C GLU A 105 -7.08 9.93 8.27
N ALA A 106 -6.32 9.74 7.19
CA ALA A 106 -5.21 8.80 7.15
C ALA A 106 -4.19 9.08 8.26
N ALA A 107 -3.81 10.34 8.48
CA ALA A 107 -2.88 10.71 9.55
C ALA A 107 -3.43 10.35 10.94
N ALA A 108 -4.72 10.65 11.20
CA ALA A 108 -5.36 10.30 12.47
C ALA A 108 -5.40 8.77 12.70
N LEU A 109 -5.68 8.00 11.64
CA LEU A 109 -5.77 6.54 11.71
C LEU A 109 -4.41 5.87 11.92
N ILE A 110 -3.35 6.38 11.28
CA ILE A 110 -1.98 5.94 11.51
C ILE A 110 -1.56 6.26 12.95
N ALA A 111 -1.82 7.49 13.42
CA ALA A 111 -1.50 7.89 14.79
C ALA A 111 -2.23 7.04 15.84
N ALA A 112 -3.45 6.59 15.54
CA ALA A 112 -4.21 5.67 16.38
C ALA A 112 -3.77 4.19 16.25
N GLY A 113 -2.86 3.86 15.33
CA GLY A 113 -2.43 2.49 15.04
C GLY A 113 -3.47 1.65 14.29
N ALA A 114 -4.52 2.28 13.76
CA ALA A 114 -5.55 1.59 12.97
C ALA A 114 -5.06 1.27 11.53
N ILE A 115 -4.00 1.95 11.08
CA ILE A 115 -3.35 1.74 9.79
C ILE A 115 -1.85 1.77 9.97
N ASP A 116 -1.21 0.68 9.56
CA ASP A 116 0.24 0.49 9.64
C ASP A 116 0.84 -0.13 8.36
N GLY A 117 0.01 -0.44 7.35
CA GLY A 117 0.43 -1.13 6.15
C GLY A 117 0.78 -0.23 4.96
N LEU A 118 1.81 -0.62 4.20
CA LEU A 118 2.11 -0.14 2.85
C LEU A 118 1.90 -1.24 1.84
N SER A 119 1.37 -0.90 0.67
CA SER A 119 1.24 -1.85 -0.44
C SER A 119 1.63 -1.18 -1.75
N ILE A 120 2.31 -1.93 -2.62
CA ILE A 120 2.69 -1.47 -3.95
C ILE A 120 1.62 -1.85 -4.98
N GLY A 121 1.41 -0.96 -5.94
CA GLY A 121 0.62 -1.19 -7.14
C GLY A 121 1.55 -1.14 -8.34
N TYR A 122 1.61 -2.24 -9.08
CA TYR A 122 2.61 -2.44 -10.13
C TYR A 122 2.06 -3.25 -11.30
N ARG A 123 2.83 -3.30 -12.39
CA ARG A 123 2.62 -4.23 -13.49
C ARG A 123 3.86 -5.07 -13.68
N THR A 124 3.71 -6.38 -13.78
CA THR A 124 4.86 -7.25 -14.05
C THR A 124 5.37 -7.06 -15.47
N LYS A 125 6.69 -6.85 -15.60
CA LYS A 125 7.39 -6.80 -16.90
C LYS A 125 8.13 -8.09 -17.18
N ARG A 126 8.77 -8.66 -16.16
CA ARG A 126 9.49 -9.93 -16.24
C ARG A 126 9.33 -10.72 -14.95
N ALA A 127 9.05 -12.01 -15.13
CA ALA A 127 9.00 -12.97 -14.04
C ALA A 127 9.41 -14.35 -14.52
N GLU A 128 9.95 -15.15 -13.62
CA GLU A 128 10.25 -16.57 -13.83
C GLU A 128 9.61 -17.41 -12.72
N ARG A 129 9.61 -18.74 -12.89
CA ARG A 129 9.20 -19.65 -11.81
C ARG A 129 10.43 -20.36 -11.27
N ASP A 130 10.52 -20.43 -9.95
CA ASP A 130 11.56 -21.23 -9.31
C ASP A 130 11.23 -22.74 -9.36
N ALA A 131 12.14 -23.56 -8.85
CA ALA A 131 11.96 -25.02 -8.81
C ALA A 131 10.74 -25.49 -8.00
N SER A 132 10.25 -24.66 -7.07
CA SER A 132 9.02 -24.91 -6.30
C SER A 132 7.76 -24.32 -6.95
N GLY A 133 7.88 -23.73 -8.14
CA GLY A 133 6.78 -23.13 -8.88
C GLY A 133 6.40 -21.72 -8.45
N ARG A 134 7.11 -21.13 -7.47
CA ARG A 134 6.87 -19.75 -7.00
C ARG A 134 7.31 -18.75 -8.08
N ARG A 135 6.57 -17.67 -8.23
CA ARG A 135 6.87 -16.65 -9.23
C ARG A 135 7.87 -15.64 -8.66
N LEU A 136 9.02 -15.53 -9.32
CA LEU A 136 10.07 -14.59 -9.02
C LEU A 136 9.94 -13.38 -9.96
N LEU A 137 9.66 -12.21 -9.39
CA LEU A 137 9.48 -10.96 -10.10
C LEU A 137 10.84 -10.27 -10.26
N SER A 138 11.40 -10.30 -11.46
CA SER A 138 12.72 -9.73 -11.80
C SER A 138 12.66 -8.33 -12.39
N GLU A 139 11.51 -7.91 -12.92
CA GLU A 139 11.32 -6.58 -13.47
C GLU A 139 9.86 -6.15 -13.33
N LEU A 140 9.65 -5.02 -12.66
CA LEU A 140 8.34 -4.46 -12.37
C LEU A 140 8.24 -3.04 -12.88
N GLU A 141 7.04 -2.67 -13.32
CA GLU A 141 6.64 -1.28 -13.51
C GLU A 141 5.88 -0.84 -12.27
N LEU A 142 6.52 -0.06 -11.39
CA LEU A 142 5.86 0.52 -10.23
C LEU A 142 4.96 1.69 -10.65
N TRP A 143 3.78 1.85 -10.02
CA TRP A 143 2.87 2.97 -10.30
C TRP A 143 2.59 3.78 -9.04
N GLU A 144 2.30 3.08 -7.95
CA GLU A 144 1.83 3.68 -6.72
C GLU A 144 2.29 2.89 -5.50
N VAL A 145 2.30 3.56 -4.37
CA VAL A 145 2.40 2.95 -3.05
C VAL A 145 1.29 3.54 -2.19
N SER A 146 0.44 2.66 -1.67
CA SER A 146 -0.76 2.99 -0.91
C SER A 146 -0.60 2.75 0.58
N LEU A 147 -1.24 3.61 1.37
CA LEU A 147 -1.60 3.29 2.75
C LEU A 147 -2.79 2.33 2.76
N VAL A 148 -2.67 1.22 3.47
CA VAL A 148 -3.69 0.16 3.51
C VAL A 148 -4.01 -0.28 4.93
N THR A 149 -5.32 -0.43 5.22
CA THR A 149 -5.80 -0.92 6.53
C THR A 149 -5.59 -2.42 6.67
N PHE A 150 -5.99 -3.18 5.67
CA PHE A 150 -5.77 -4.61 5.64
C PHE A 150 -4.78 -4.95 4.55
N PRO A 151 -3.65 -5.53 4.92
CA PRO A 151 -2.71 -6.03 3.95
C PRO A 151 -3.28 -7.23 3.20
N MET A 152 -4.00 -6.97 2.11
CA MET A 152 -4.65 -7.97 1.28
C MET A 152 -5.36 -9.07 2.09
N LEU A 153 -6.63 -8.82 2.45
CA LEU A 153 -7.58 -9.92 2.46
C LEU A 153 -7.52 -10.53 1.04
N ALA A 154 -6.87 -11.69 0.95
CA ALA A 154 -6.92 -12.54 -0.23
C ALA A 154 -8.36 -12.57 -0.71
N ASP A 155 -8.60 -12.22 -1.97
CA ASP A 155 -9.78 -12.62 -2.72
C ASP A 155 -10.99 -12.85 -1.80
N ALA A 156 -11.60 -11.79 -1.28
CA ALA A 156 -12.96 -11.88 -0.77
C ALA A 156 -13.85 -12.12 -2.00
N ARG A 157 -13.72 -13.31 -2.59
CA ARG A 157 -14.66 -13.86 -3.55
C ARG A 157 -15.99 -13.80 -2.86
N VAL A 158 -16.85 -12.91 -3.34
CA VAL A 158 -18.28 -12.97 -3.11
C VAL A 158 -18.74 -14.30 -3.70
N GLY A 159 -18.68 -15.35 -2.89
CA GLY A 159 -18.82 -16.72 -3.36
C GLY A 159 -18.32 -17.76 -2.36
N GLY A 160 -18.92 -17.79 -1.17
CA GLY A 160 -18.79 -18.92 -0.24
C GLY A 160 -18.62 -18.48 1.21
N LYS A 161 -19.61 -18.83 2.04
CA LYS A 161 -19.65 -18.60 3.49
C LYS A 161 -18.29 -18.81 4.16
N ALA A 162 -17.76 -17.76 4.79
CA ALA A 162 -16.87 -17.87 5.93
C ALA A 162 -17.51 -17.06 7.06
N GLU A 163 -18.31 -17.74 7.87
CA GLU A 163 -18.95 -17.16 9.04
C GLU A 163 -17.88 -16.89 10.12
N GLU A 164 -17.88 -15.64 10.62
CA GLU A 164 -17.39 -15.13 11.92
C GLU A 164 -16.12 -14.25 12.00
N PRO A 165 -14.90 -14.59 11.49
CA PRO A 165 -13.72 -13.76 11.77
C PRO A 165 -13.72 -12.39 11.09
N ALA A 166 -14.22 -12.32 9.85
CA ALA A 166 -14.22 -11.09 9.06
C ALA A 166 -15.29 -10.09 9.54
N GLU A 167 -16.44 -10.57 10.00
CA GLU A 167 -17.53 -9.69 10.48
C GLU A 167 -17.22 -9.08 11.84
N ALA A 168 -16.60 -9.84 12.75
CA ALA A 168 -16.14 -9.32 14.04
C ALA A 168 -15.08 -8.23 13.82
N LEU A 169 -14.10 -8.51 12.96
CA LEU A 169 -13.07 -7.53 12.59
C LEU A 169 -13.66 -6.28 11.93
N MET A 170 -14.64 -6.44 11.02
CA MET A 170 -15.32 -5.30 10.40
C MET A 170 -16.13 -4.47 11.41
N ARG A 171 -16.74 -5.09 12.43
CA ARG A 171 -17.45 -4.38 13.49
C ARG A 171 -16.50 -3.58 14.38
N ASP A 172 -15.42 -4.20 14.86
CA ASP A 172 -14.42 -3.54 15.69
C ASP A 172 -13.79 -2.35 14.95
N LEU A 173 -13.57 -2.51 13.64
CA LEU A 173 -13.09 -1.46 12.77
C LEU A 173 -14.12 -0.34 12.58
N ALA A 174 -15.39 -0.67 12.37
CA ALA A 174 -16.46 0.31 12.26
C ALA A 174 -16.61 1.14 13.54
N GLU A 175 -16.44 0.53 14.71
CA GLU A 175 -16.42 1.22 15.99
C GLU A 175 -15.20 2.14 16.13
N ALA A 176 -14.01 1.67 15.74
CA ALA A 176 -12.80 2.50 15.73
C ALA A 176 -12.94 3.72 14.80
N PHE A 177 -13.48 3.53 13.58
CA PHE A 177 -13.75 4.61 12.64
C PHE A 177 -14.84 5.57 13.13
N ALA A 178 -15.91 5.06 13.74
CA ALA A 178 -16.97 5.89 14.29
C ALA A 178 -16.47 6.74 15.47
N GLY A 179 -15.63 6.18 16.34
CA GLY A 179 -14.99 6.89 17.45
C GLY A 179 -14.06 8.01 16.97
N ALA A 180 -13.19 7.72 15.99
CA ALA A 180 -12.29 8.72 15.41
C ALA A 180 -13.07 9.88 14.74
N ARG A 181 -14.18 9.57 14.05
CA ARG A 181 -15.06 10.58 13.46
C ARG A 181 -15.73 11.49 14.48
N HIS A 182 -16.06 10.96 15.67
CA HIS A 182 -16.66 11.76 16.74
C HIS A 182 -15.65 12.76 17.33
N ILE A 183 -14.41 12.31 17.54
CA ILE A 183 -13.32 13.15 18.07
C ILE A 183 -12.99 14.29 17.10
N LEU A 184 -13.03 14.04 15.80
CA LEU A 184 -12.78 15.05 14.75
C LEU A 184 -13.95 16.02 14.52
N ALA A 185 -15.15 15.70 14.98
CA ALA A 185 -16.33 16.57 14.86
C ALA A 185 -16.52 17.50 16.08
N GLU A 186 -15.83 17.22 17.18
CA GLU A 186 -15.93 17.94 18.46
C GLU A 186 -14.71 18.84 18.77
N GLY A 187 -13.72 18.92 17.87
CA GLY A 187 -12.55 19.81 17.96
C GLY A 187 -12.51 20.82 16.82
#